data_AF-A0A919TJB1-F1
#
_entry.id   AF-A0A919TJB1-F1
#
_cell.length_a   1.000
_cell.length_b   1.000
_cell.length_c   1.000
_cell.angle_alpha   90.00
_cell.angle_beta   90.00
_cell.angle_gamma   90.00
#
_symmetry.space_group_name_H-M   'P 1'
#
loop_
_entity.id
_entity.type
_entity.pdbx_description
1 polymer ?
#
loop_
_entity_poly.entity_id
_entity_poly.type
_entity_poly.pdbx_seq_one_letter_code
_entity_poly.pdbx_strand_id
1 'polypeptide(L)'
;MYRILLTSMVAAGAVIAPAPARAADTTTSLTGAQMYAALKGVAGTTAAAELAGFGGDYRMSVTEDGATATGTGKFAVDPDHGLGYVTTTGAVTSGPASFYAAAGRGEYLSLTGTGPAAAKMAGHPSATYSFQPDPALTLDAWLEGVPVPSGLIGGDARHPGTKTVHDDGTTDYTYTDADHATFVFTTSATGLFGAVEVTQGTDRASLTFDYGPQTVTLPPDSSVIAKALLDKATAYLDMAGSVRRAALAGAATATAKSGGRAVRASTIRTWARSEARTVNDELGFKVVAVTDIKGGVHVSAKNPFTGATVTWSVKAVGKRAVATKG
;
A
#
# COMPACT_ATOMS: atom_id res chain seq x y z
N MET A 1 25.76 32.82 53.92
CA MET A 1 24.45 33.37 54.31
C MET A 1 23.49 32.18 54.41
N TYR A 2 23.54 31.38 55.49
CA TYR A 2 22.64 31.40 56.66
C TYR A 2 21.16 31.47 56.23
N ARG A 3 20.26 30.49 56.50
CA ARG A 3 19.99 29.79 57.77
C ARG A 3 19.28 28.44 57.55
N ILE A 4 19.65 27.48 58.40
CA ILE A 4 18.84 26.34 58.85
C ILE A 4 17.78 26.86 59.82
N LEU A 5 16.55 26.33 59.76
CA LEU A 5 15.61 26.28 60.88
C LEU A 5 14.80 24.97 60.82
N LEU A 6 14.88 24.24 61.92
CA LEU A 6 14.17 23.00 62.25
C LEU A 6 12.74 23.27 62.73
N THR A 7 12.02 22.15 62.91
CA THR A 7 10.83 21.91 63.77
C THR A 7 9.50 22.37 63.19
N SER A 8 8.51 21.49 62.98
CA SER A 8 7.84 20.70 64.03
C SER A 8 6.91 19.61 63.44
N MET A 9 6.87 18.45 64.10
CA MET A 9 5.81 17.44 63.95
C MET A 9 4.48 18.02 64.46
N VAL A 10 3.44 17.93 63.64
CA VAL A 10 2.05 17.87 64.12
C VAL A 10 1.48 16.56 63.61
N ALA A 11 1.16 15.67 64.56
CA ALA A 11 0.33 14.50 64.30
C ALA A 11 -1.08 14.98 63.96
N ALA A 12 -1.40 15.04 62.68
CA ALA A 12 -2.78 15.10 62.21
C ALA A 12 -3.27 13.66 62.09
N GLY A 13 -4.24 13.28 62.93
CA GLY A 13 -4.89 11.98 62.86
C GLY A 13 -5.38 11.72 61.44
N ALA A 14 -5.03 10.55 60.90
CA ALA A 14 -5.61 10.05 59.68
C ALA A 14 -7.12 9.83 59.92
N VAL A 15 -7.93 10.83 59.59
CA VAL A 15 -9.30 10.55 59.15
C VAL A 15 -9.11 9.77 57.86
N ILE A 16 -9.34 8.46 57.91
CA ILE A 16 -9.58 7.66 56.72
C ILE A 16 -10.87 8.22 56.12
N ALA A 17 -10.76 9.29 55.33
CA ALA A 17 -11.80 9.63 54.40
C ALA A 17 -11.94 8.40 53.49
N PRO A 18 -13.16 7.88 53.26
CA PRO A 18 -13.34 6.89 52.21
C PRO A 18 -12.71 7.49 50.96
N ALA A 19 -11.76 6.77 50.35
CA ALA A 19 -11.28 7.12 49.03
C ALA A 19 -12.54 7.36 48.16
N PRO A 20 -12.62 8.47 47.40
CA PRO A 20 -13.77 8.69 46.54
C PRO A 20 -13.96 7.40 45.75
N ALA A 21 -15.12 6.76 45.94
CA ALA A 21 -15.48 5.59 45.18
C ALA A 21 -15.29 5.99 43.72
N ARG A 22 -14.35 5.34 43.03
CA ARG A 22 -14.19 5.56 41.58
C ARG A 22 -15.56 5.38 40.98
N ALA A 23 -16.02 6.38 40.22
CA ALA A 23 -17.32 6.26 39.61
C ALA A 23 -17.25 5.00 38.71
N ALA A 24 -18.29 4.20 38.73
CA ALA A 24 -18.31 3.06 37.84
C ALA A 24 -18.56 3.58 36.41
N ASP A 25 -17.89 2.99 35.43
CA ASP A 25 -18.19 3.20 34.02
C ASP A 25 -19.72 3.12 33.80
N THR A 26 -20.26 4.09 33.06
CA THR A 26 -21.69 4.16 32.79
C THR A 26 -21.98 3.66 31.38
N THR A 27 -22.53 2.45 31.29
CA THR A 27 -22.94 1.84 30.02
C THR A 27 -24.43 2.05 29.74
N THR A 28 -24.75 2.54 28.54
CA THR A 28 -26.12 2.76 28.05
C THR A 28 -26.33 2.02 26.73
N SER A 29 -27.41 1.24 26.62
CA SER A 29 -27.82 0.63 25.35
C SER A 29 -28.41 1.66 24.39
N LEU A 30 -28.00 1.61 23.13
CA LEU A 30 -28.47 2.47 22.05
C LEU A 30 -29.16 1.63 20.97
N THR A 31 -30.30 2.11 20.49
CA THR A 31 -30.88 1.62 19.23
C THR A 31 -29.98 2.00 18.05
N GLY A 32 -30.14 1.33 16.90
CA GLY A 32 -29.32 1.63 15.71
C GLY A 32 -29.43 3.07 15.23
N ALA A 33 -30.60 3.72 15.36
CA ALA A 33 -30.76 5.13 15.04
C ALA A 33 -30.03 6.05 16.02
N GLN A 34 -30.04 5.71 17.33
CA GLN A 34 -29.32 6.47 18.35
C GLN A 34 -27.80 6.31 18.21
N MET A 35 -27.32 5.09 17.91
CA MET A 35 -25.91 4.82 17.64
C MET A 35 -25.44 5.63 16.43
N TYR A 36 -26.13 5.52 15.30
CA TYR A 36 -25.82 6.29 14.09
C TYR A 36 -25.79 7.80 14.34
N ALA A 37 -26.78 8.33 15.06
CA ALA A 37 -26.81 9.76 15.40
C ALA A 37 -25.62 10.18 16.28
N ALA A 38 -25.23 9.33 17.25
CA ALA A 38 -24.09 9.59 18.11
C ALA A 38 -22.76 9.56 17.33
N LEU A 39 -22.51 8.52 16.55
CA LEU A 39 -21.30 8.38 15.72
C LEU A 39 -21.21 9.48 14.65
N LYS A 40 -22.35 9.89 14.06
CA LYS A 40 -22.39 11.04 13.15
C LYS A 40 -22.03 12.36 13.83
N GLY A 41 -22.44 12.53 15.10
CA GLY A 41 -22.02 13.68 15.90
C GLY A 41 -20.51 13.69 16.13
N VAL A 42 -19.94 12.54 16.48
CA VAL A 42 -18.49 12.35 16.61
C VAL A 42 -17.78 12.64 15.28
N ALA A 43 -18.27 12.09 14.16
CA ALA A 43 -17.71 12.33 12.83
C ALA A 43 -17.63 13.83 12.49
N GLY A 44 -18.67 14.60 12.84
CA GLY A 44 -18.70 16.05 12.65
C GLY A 44 -17.64 16.79 13.48
N THR A 45 -17.48 16.43 14.76
CA THR A 45 -16.40 16.97 15.62
C THR A 45 -15.03 16.62 15.07
N THR A 46 -14.85 15.38 14.63
CA THR A 46 -13.59 14.87 14.07
C THR A 46 -13.21 15.55 12.75
N ALA A 47 -14.15 15.73 11.84
CA ALA A 47 -13.91 16.38 10.55
C ALA A 47 -13.34 17.81 10.71
N ALA A 48 -13.77 18.54 11.75
CA ALA A 48 -13.22 19.85 12.04
C ALA A 48 -11.75 19.80 12.52
N ALA A 49 -11.37 18.76 13.27
CA ALA A 49 -10.01 18.57 13.76
C ALA A 49 -9.04 18.12 12.65
N GLU A 50 -9.53 17.37 11.66
CA GLU A 50 -8.76 16.89 10.51
C GLU A 50 -8.23 18.02 9.62
N LEU A 51 -8.90 19.16 9.60
CA LEU A 51 -8.51 20.32 8.76
C LEU A 51 -7.09 20.82 9.05
N ALA A 52 -6.62 20.65 10.29
CA ALA A 52 -5.25 21.02 10.68
C ALA A 52 -4.21 19.93 10.38
N GLY A 53 -4.65 18.79 9.84
CA GLY A 53 -3.86 17.59 9.69
C GLY A 53 -4.21 16.51 10.71
N PHE A 54 -3.91 15.28 10.34
CA PHE A 54 -4.11 14.11 11.17
C PHE A 54 -3.13 13.00 10.78
N GLY A 55 -2.88 12.10 11.71
CA GLY A 55 -2.07 10.92 11.47
C GLY A 55 -2.51 9.78 12.39
N GLY A 56 -1.78 8.69 12.33
CA GLY A 56 -2.12 7.54 13.14
C GLY A 56 -1.26 6.32 12.90
N ASP A 57 -1.54 5.32 13.71
CA ASP A 57 -1.01 3.97 13.56
C ASP A 57 -2.17 3.03 13.25
N TYR A 58 -1.89 1.97 12.49
CA TYR A 58 -2.80 0.85 12.37
C TYR A 58 -2.08 -0.47 12.57
N ARG A 59 -2.79 -1.45 13.12
CA ARG A 59 -2.33 -2.83 13.30
C ARG A 59 -3.42 -3.78 12.83
N MET A 60 -3.02 -4.89 12.24
CA MET A 60 -3.92 -5.91 11.74
C MET A 60 -3.33 -7.30 11.94
N SER A 61 -4.18 -8.25 12.28
CA SER A 61 -3.87 -9.67 12.40
C SER A 61 -4.99 -10.45 11.73
N VAL A 62 -4.63 -11.28 10.75
CA VAL A 62 -5.56 -12.13 10.00
C VAL A 62 -5.10 -13.57 10.13
N THR A 63 -6.03 -14.47 10.42
CA THR A 63 -5.75 -15.90 10.54
C THR A 63 -6.48 -16.66 9.43
N GLU A 64 -5.71 -17.27 8.53
CA GLU A 64 -6.20 -18.09 7.44
C GLU A 64 -5.55 -19.48 7.53
N ASP A 65 -6.34 -20.55 7.43
CA ASP A 65 -5.89 -21.95 7.50
C ASP A 65 -5.00 -22.27 8.73
N GLY A 66 -5.28 -21.63 9.87
CA GLY A 66 -4.53 -21.80 11.11
C GLY A 66 -3.17 -21.09 11.16
N ALA A 67 -2.82 -20.32 10.13
CA ALA A 67 -1.66 -19.45 10.10
C ALA A 67 -2.07 -17.99 10.35
N THR A 68 -1.45 -17.34 11.34
CA THR A 68 -1.69 -15.93 11.62
C THR A 68 -0.64 -15.07 10.92
N ALA A 69 -1.10 -14.16 10.07
CA ALA A 69 -0.30 -13.09 9.50
C ALA A 69 -0.58 -11.80 10.26
N THR A 70 0.45 -11.00 10.52
CA THR A 70 0.31 -9.67 11.13
C THR A 70 0.84 -8.57 10.22
N GLY A 71 0.30 -7.38 10.42
CA GLY A 71 0.65 -6.16 9.70
C GLY A 71 0.53 -4.95 10.61
N THR A 72 1.37 -3.96 10.38
CA THR A 72 1.30 -2.65 11.04
C THR A 72 1.57 -1.57 10.00
N GLY A 73 1.21 -0.35 10.32
CA GLY A 73 1.58 0.80 9.51
C GLY A 73 1.28 2.10 10.22
N LYS A 74 1.68 3.18 9.57
CA LYS A 74 1.50 4.55 10.03
C LYS A 74 1.03 5.39 8.87
N PHE A 75 0.29 6.45 9.15
CA PHE A 75 -0.08 7.42 8.15
C PHE A 75 -0.06 8.82 8.75
N ALA A 76 0.13 9.81 7.89
CA ALA A 76 0.07 11.22 8.25
C ALA A 76 -0.37 12.04 7.05
N VAL A 77 -1.11 13.11 7.34
CA VAL A 77 -1.67 14.05 6.37
C VAL A 77 -1.31 15.44 6.85
N ASP A 78 -0.59 16.16 5.99
CA ASP A 78 -0.10 17.52 6.21
C ASP A 78 -0.75 18.44 5.17
N PRO A 79 -1.97 18.95 5.44
CA PRO A 79 -2.73 19.75 4.49
C PRO A 79 -2.04 21.07 4.14
N ASP A 80 -1.32 21.67 5.10
CA ASP A 80 -0.62 22.95 4.94
C ASP A 80 0.45 22.88 3.82
N HIS A 81 1.10 21.73 3.67
CA HIS A 81 2.07 21.48 2.60
C HIS A 81 1.52 20.63 1.46
N GLY A 82 0.26 20.18 1.55
CA GLY A 82 -0.36 19.28 0.58
C GLY A 82 0.33 17.91 0.50
N LEU A 83 0.82 17.40 1.63
CA LEU A 83 1.60 16.17 1.69
C LEU A 83 0.86 15.06 2.45
N GLY A 84 1.09 13.83 2.02
CA GLY A 84 0.55 12.64 2.65
C GLY A 84 1.60 11.53 2.70
N TYR A 85 1.49 10.66 3.70
CA TYR A 85 2.36 9.51 3.86
C TYR A 85 1.62 8.31 4.43
N VAL A 86 2.00 7.12 3.97
CA VAL A 86 1.64 5.82 4.56
C VAL A 86 2.87 4.92 4.60
N THR A 87 3.09 4.24 5.73
CA THR A 87 3.92 3.04 5.82
C THR A 87 3.11 1.82 6.07
N THR A 88 3.66 0.71 5.61
CA THR A 88 3.19 -0.61 5.97
C THR A 88 4.37 -1.50 6.33
N THR A 89 4.17 -2.50 7.17
CA THR A 89 5.11 -3.59 7.46
C THR A 89 4.33 -4.83 7.85
N GLY A 90 4.79 -6.01 7.45
CA GLY A 90 4.18 -7.30 7.79
C GLY A 90 3.46 -7.96 6.62
N ALA A 91 3.11 -9.23 6.79
CA ALA A 91 2.61 -10.07 5.71
C ALA A 91 1.21 -9.66 5.23
N VAL A 92 0.33 -9.23 6.15
CA VAL A 92 -1.04 -8.82 5.79
C VAL A 92 -1.05 -7.56 4.93
N THR A 93 -0.01 -6.73 5.03
CA THR A 93 0.09 -5.45 4.33
C THR A 93 1.03 -5.50 3.13
N SER A 94 1.26 -6.70 2.56
CA SER A 94 2.14 -6.95 1.41
C SER A 94 3.63 -6.64 1.66
N GLY A 95 4.06 -6.65 2.92
CA GLY A 95 5.44 -6.42 3.33
C GLY A 95 5.75 -4.95 3.64
N PRO A 96 7.03 -4.61 3.86
CA PRO A 96 7.45 -3.24 4.13
C PRO A 96 7.29 -2.39 2.87
N ALA A 97 6.41 -1.39 2.94
CA ALA A 97 6.23 -0.40 1.88
C ALA A 97 6.05 1.01 2.47
N SER A 98 6.31 2.01 1.66
CA SER A 98 6.15 3.41 2.01
C SER A 98 5.67 4.19 0.79
N PHE A 99 4.62 4.98 0.98
CA PHE A 99 3.96 5.75 -0.06
C PHE A 99 3.87 7.19 0.40
N TYR A 100 4.30 8.12 -0.44
CA TYR A 100 4.12 9.55 -0.19
C TYR A 100 3.34 10.15 -1.33
N ALA A 101 2.47 11.10 -1.01
CA ALA A 101 1.82 11.95 -1.99
C ALA A 101 2.22 13.40 -1.77
N ALA A 102 2.32 14.13 -2.87
CA ALA A 102 2.44 15.56 -2.88
C ALA A 102 1.43 16.13 -3.88
N ALA A 103 0.42 16.82 -3.37
CA ALA A 103 -0.64 17.42 -4.17
C ALA A 103 -0.05 18.33 -5.26
N GLY A 104 -0.58 18.21 -6.47
CA GLY A 104 -0.10 18.92 -7.67
C GLY A 104 1.28 18.48 -8.19
N ARG A 105 1.89 17.44 -7.60
CA ARG A 105 3.20 16.92 -8.01
C ARG A 105 3.14 15.45 -8.40
N GLY A 106 2.57 14.61 -7.54
CA GLY A 106 2.46 13.17 -7.77
C GLY A 106 2.87 12.33 -6.56
N GLU A 107 3.25 11.09 -6.82
CA GLU A 107 3.44 10.06 -5.78
C GLU A 107 4.85 9.50 -5.76
N TYR A 108 5.30 9.12 -4.56
CA TYR A 108 6.54 8.41 -4.31
C TYR A 108 6.22 7.02 -3.77
N LEU A 109 6.63 5.99 -4.48
CA LEU A 109 6.38 4.60 -4.10
C LEU A 109 7.70 3.91 -3.77
N SER A 110 7.80 3.29 -2.60
CA SER A 110 8.97 2.51 -2.20
C SER A 110 9.29 1.41 -3.20
N LEU A 111 10.56 1.20 -3.51
CA LEU A 111 10.99 0.12 -4.38
C LEU A 111 10.92 -1.22 -3.64
N THR A 112 10.11 -2.14 -4.15
CA THR A 112 9.99 -3.52 -3.65
C THR A 112 10.35 -4.54 -4.74
N GLY A 113 10.52 -5.81 -4.36
CA GLY A 113 10.80 -6.90 -5.29
C GLY A 113 12.03 -6.66 -6.16
N THR A 114 11.85 -6.61 -7.48
CA THR A 114 12.93 -6.38 -8.47
C THR A 114 13.29 -4.90 -8.65
N GLY A 115 12.52 -3.98 -8.05
CA GLY A 115 12.71 -2.53 -8.17
C GLY A 115 14.13 -2.05 -7.85
N PRO A 116 14.73 -2.44 -6.70
CA PRO A 116 16.09 -2.04 -6.36
C PRO A 116 17.14 -2.53 -7.38
N ALA A 117 16.98 -3.73 -7.92
CA ALA A 117 17.88 -4.28 -8.94
C ALA A 117 17.74 -3.53 -10.28
N ALA A 118 16.51 -3.20 -10.67
CA ALA A 118 16.23 -2.40 -11.86
C ALA A 118 16.79 -0.97 -11.73
N ALA A 119 16.60 -0.31 -10.58
CA ALA A 119 17.15 1.01 -10.31
C ALA A 119 18.68 1.02 -10.35
N LYS A 120 19.33 0.03 -9.70
CA LYS A 120 20.78 -0.16 -9.78
C LYS A 120 21.26 -0.34 -11.21
N MET A 121 20.57 -1.16 -12.00
CA MET A 121 20.90 -1.37 -13.42
C MET A 121 20.78 -0.07 -14.22
N ALA A 122 19.80 0.78 -13.91
CA ALA A 122 19.59 2.08 -14.55
C ALA A 122 20.54 3.18 -14.07
N GLY A 123 21.49 2.88 -13.18
CA GLY A 123 22.46 3.86 -12.66
C GLY A 123 22.00 4.63 -11.42
N HIS A 124 20.93 4.19 -10.75
CA HIS A 124 20.40 4.77 -9.52
C HIS A 124 20.50 3.78 -8.34
N PRO A 125 21.71 3.38 -7.90
CA PRO A 125 21.88 2.37 -6.86
C PRO A 125 21.39 2.81 -5.48
N SER A 126 21.29 4.11 -5.24
CA SER A 126 20.80 4.69 -3.98
C SER A 126 19.29 4.91 -3.97
N ALA A 127 18.58 4.64 -5.07
CA ALA A 127 17.14 4.83 -5.13
C ALA A 127 16.44 3.80 -4.24
N THR A 128 15.57 4.31 -3.37
CA THR A 128 14.66 3.54 -2.52
C THR A 128 13.20 3.85 -2.82
N TYR A 129 12.95 4.88 -3.64
CA TYR A 129 11.62 5.27 -4.12
C TYR A 129 11.61 5.46 -5.62
N SER A 130 10.44 5.25 -6.23
CA SER A 130 10.11 5.74 -7.55
C SER A 130 9.17 6.94 -7.45
N PHE A 131 9.31 7.92 -8.34
CA PHE A 131 8.41 9.05 -8.44
C PHE A 131 7.55 8.97 -9.71
N GLN A 132 6.24 9.01 -9.53
CA GLN A 132 5.26 9.09 -10.60
C GLN A 132 4.62 10.48 -10.61
N PRO A 133 4.91 11.32 -11.62
CA PRO A 133 4.33 12.65 -11.70
C PRO A 133 2.83 12.55 -11.95
N ASP A 134 2.06 13.32 -11.18
CA ASP A 134 0.64 13.55 -11.39
C ASP A 134 0.30 14.98 -10.95
N PRO A 135 0.26 15.94 -11.90
CA PRO A 135 -0.06 17.32 -11.58
C PRO A 135 -1.55 17.53 -11.23
N ALA A 136 -2.41 16.54 -11.48
CA ALA A 136 -3.83 16.59 -11.14
C ALA A 136 -4.13 15.98 -9.76
N LEU A 137 -3.14 15.35 -9.13
CA LEU A 137 -3.28 14.74 -7.80
C LEU A 137 -3.70 15.80 -6.78
N THR A 138 -4.81 15.55 -6.10
CA THR A 138 -5.24 16.32 -4.93
C THR A 138 -5.03 15.47 -3.68
N LEU A 139 -4.90 16.13 -2.52
CA LEU A 139 -4.76 15.40 -1.26
C LEU A 139 -6.03 14.58 -0.99
N ASP A 140 -7.22 15.14 -1.24
CA ASP A 140 -8.50 14.43 -1.10
C ASP A 140 -8.58 13.15 -1.94
N ALA A 141 -8.17 13.22 -3.22
CA ALA A 141 -8.14 12.03 -4.08
C ALA A 141 -7.17 10.96 -3.57
N TRP A 142 -6.04 11.36 -3.00
CA TRP A 142 -5.11 10.43 -2.37
C TRP A 142 -5.66 9.84 -1.06
N LEU A 143 -6.39 10.63 -0.29
CA LEU A 143 -7.00 10.22 0.98
C LEU A 143 -8.09 9.15 0.82
N GLU A 144 -8.65 8.95 -0.37
CA GLU A 144 -9.56 7.82 -0.63
C GLU A 144 -8.91 6.46 -0.32
N GLY A 145 -7.58 6.36 -0.40
CA GLY A 145 -6.82 5.16 -0.04
C GLY A 145 -6.33 5.10 1.41
N VAL A 146 -6.66 6.09 2.25
CA VAL A 146 -6.14 6.25 3.62
C VAL A 146 -7.30 6.19 4.61
N PRO A 147 -7.10 5.65 5.83
CA PRO A 147 -8.11 5.70 6.89
C PRO A 147 -8.37 7.15 7.33
N VAL A 148 -9.33 7.83 6.69
CA VAL A 148 -9.80 9.16 7.12
C VAL A 148 -10.71 8.97 8.35
N PRO A 149 -10.34 9.50 9.53
CA PRO A 149 -11.03 9.18 10.79
C PRO A 149 -12.54 9.49 10.77
N SER A 150 -12.94 10.65 10.28
CA SER A 150 -14.34 11.10 10.18
C SER A 150 -15.14 10.26 9.18
N GLY A 151 -14.51 9.83 8.09
CA GLY A 151 -15.09 8.92 7.10
C GLY A 151 -15.33 7.53 7.66
N LEU A 152 -14.38 7.00 8.43
CA LEU A 152 -14.48 5.68 9.06
C LEU A 152 -15.64 5.59 10.06
N ILE A 153 -15.80 6.60 10.91
CA ILE A 153 -16.86 6.60 11.93
C ILE A 153 -18.21 7.09 11.38
N GLY A 154 -18.21 7.94 10.35
CA GLY A 154 -19.42 8.48 9.73
C GLY A 154 -20.09 7.54 8.72
N GLY A 155 -19.34 6.55 8.21
CA GLY A 155 -19.80 5.62 7.17
C GLY A 155 -20.63 4.44 7.68
N ASP A 156 -20.67 4.21 8.99
CA ASP A 156 -21.21 2.96 9.53
C ASP A 156 -22.75 2.88 9.59
N ALA A 157 -23.25 1.65 9.48
CA ALA A 157 -24.65 1.28 9.40
C ALA A 157 -25.37 1.40 10.76
N ARG A 158 -26.71 1.40 10.72
CA ARG A 158 -27.58 1.61 11.89
C ARG A 158 -27.66 0.35 12.77
N HIS A 159 -26.54 -0.04 13.38
CA HIS A 159 -26.47 -1.18 14.29
C HIS A 159 -26.78 -0.75 15.74
N PRO A 160 -27.66 -1.46 16.47
CA PRO A 160 -27.83 -1.25 17.89
C PRO A 160 -26.53 -1.63 18.63
N GLY A 161 -26.27 -1.01 19.77
CA GLY A 161 -25.03 -1.22 20.50
C GLY A 161 -25.03 -0.56 21.87
N THR A 162 -23.86 -0.24 22.38
CA THR A 162 -23.67 0.39 23.70
C THR A 162 -22.78 1.61 23.61
N LYS A 163 -23.07 2.59 24.45
CA LYS A 163 -22.20 3.71 24.79
C LYS A 163 -21.72 3.53 26.23
N THR A 164 -20.42 3.41 26.44
CA THR A 164 -19.81 3.37 27.77
C THR A 164 -19.02 4.64 27.99
N VAL A 165 -19.37 5.41 29.02
CA VAL A 165 -18.61 6.59 29.44
C VAL A 165 -17.70 6.19 30.60
N HIS A 166 -16.41 6.44 30.44
CA HIS A 166 -15.37 6.10 31.42
C HIS A 166 -15.07 7.28 32.36
N ASP A 167 -14.43 6.96 33.48
CA ASP A 167 -14.03 7.93 34.51
C ASP A 167 -13.09 9.04 34.02
N ASP A 168 -12.27 8.76 33.00
CA ASP A 168 -11.36 9.75 32.40
C ASP A 168 -12.06 10.66 31.38
N GLY A 169 -13.37 10.49 31.21
CA GLY A 169 -14.21 11.22 30.27
C GLY A 169 -14.20 10.67 28.85
N THR A 170 -13.38 9.66 28.55
CA THR A 170 -13.47 8.96 27.25
C THR A 170 -14.79 8.21 27.13
N THR A 171 -15.19 7.92 25.90
CA THR A 171 -16.41 7.17 25.61
C THR A 171 -16.15 6.13 24.54
N ASP A 172 -16.53 4.89 24.83
CA ASP A 172 -16.55 3.79 23.88
C ASP A 172 -17.94 3.57 23.31
N TYR A 173 -18.01 3.47 21.98
CA TYR A 173 -19.19 3.05 21.24
C TYR A 173 -18.94 1.66 20.66
N THR A 174 -19.72 0.67 21.12
CA THR A 174 -19.56 -0.72 20.72
C THR A 174 -20.79 -1.24 20.00
N TYR A 175 -20.61 -1.91 18.87
CA TYR A 175 -21.65 -2.69 18.21
C TYR A 175 -21.06 -3.89 17.47
N THR A 176 -21.94 -4.82 17.09
CA THR A 176 -21.60 -5.95 16.21
C THR A 176 -22.42 -5.82 14.93
N ASP A 177 -21.77 -5.92 13.78
CA ASP A 177 -22.42 -5.80 12.48
C ASP A 177 -23.08 -7.11 12.02
N ALA A 178 -23.59 -7.12 10.79
CA ALA A 178 -24.22 -8.30 10.19
C ALA A 178 -23.24 -9.44 9.88
N ASP A 179 -21.95 -9.13 9.73
CA ASP A 179 -20.87 -10.06 9.44
C ASP A 179 -20.19 -10.57 10.72
N HIS A 180 -20.78 -10.28 11.89
CA HIS A 180 -20.28 -10.63 13.22
C HIS A 180 -18.93 -9.98 13.58
N ALA A 181 -18.56 -8.89 12.91
CA ALA A 181 -17.45 -8.05 13.33
C ALA A 181 -17.92 -7.13 14.46
N THR A 182 -17.17 -7.10 15.55
CA THR A 182 -17.40 -6.21 16.69
C THR A 182 -16.47 -5.02 16.59
N PHE A 183 -17.05 -3.84 16.59
CA PHE A 183 -16.35 -2.56 16.54
C PHE A 183 -16.41 -1.89 17.90
N VAL A 184 -15.31 -1.28 18.32
CA VAL A 184 -15.22 -0.42 19.51
C VAL A 184 -14.58 0.89 19.08
N PHE A 185 -15.38 1.96 18.99
CA PHE A 185 -14.90 3.31 18.68
C PHE A 185 -14.68 4.07 19.99
N THR A 186 -13.43 4.41 20.28
CA THR A 186 -13.05 5.22 21.44
C THR A 186 -12.98 6.68 21.05
N THR A 187 -13.62 7.52 21.86
CA THR A 187 -13.69 8.97 21.67
C THR A 187 -13.22 9.68 22.93
N SER A 188 -12.57 10.84 22.78
CA SER A 188 -12.14 11.66 23.92
C SER A 188 -13.32 12.32 24.63
N ALA A 189 -13.05 12.93 25.79
CA ALA A 189 -14.04 13.74 26.53
C ALA A 189 -14.64 14.91 25.73
N THR A 190 -13.96 15.35 24.67
CA THR A 190 -14.46 16.40 23.77
C THR A 190 -15.29 15.85 22.60
N GLY A 191 -15.48 14.52 22.53
CA GLY A 191 -16.18 13.85 21.44
C GLY A 191 -15.35 13.68 20.17
N LEU A 192 -14.02 13.84 20.26
CA LEU A 192 -13.10 13.60 19.15
C LEU A 192 -12.77 12.10 19.04
N PHE A 193 -12.87 11.53 17.84
CA PHE A 193 -12.58 10.11 17.59
C PHE A 193 -11.07 9.81 17.74
N GLY A 194 -10.69 8.91 18.64
CA GLY A 194 -9.27 8.64 18.94
C GLY A 194 -8.78 7.28 18.46
N ALA A 195 -9.63 6.26 18.48
CA ALA A 195 -9.22 4.92 18.09
C ALA A 195 -10.42 4.03 17.72
N VAL A 196 -10.19 3.03 16.89
CA VAL A 196 -11.14 1.93 16.68
C VAL A 196 -10.44 0.59 16.82
N GLU A 197 -11.09 -0.35 17.49
CA GLU A 197 -10.75 -1.76 17.46
C GLU A 197 -11.85 -2.55 16.75
N VAL A 198 -11.45 -3.46 15.86
CA VAL A 198 -12.34 -4.35 15.12
C VAL A 198 -11.92 -5.78 15.39
N THR A 199 -12.90 -6.62 15.70
CA THR A 199 -12.70 -8.04 15.99
C THR A 199 -13.69 -8.88 15.21
N GLN A 200 -13.21 -9.86 14.44
CA GLN A 200 -14.06 -10.83 13.75
C GLN A 200 -13.46 -12.22 13.90
N GLY A 201 -14.05 -13.07 14.74
CA GLY A 201 -13.47 -14.37 15.08
C GLY A 201 -12.06 -14.22 15.69
N THR A 202 -11.05 -14.75 15.00
CA THR A 202 -9.63 -14.63 15.38
C THR A 202 -8.95 -13.39 14.82
N ASP A 203 -9.60 -12.69 13.89
CA ASP A 203 -9.02 -11.53 13.22
C ASP A 203 -9.21 -10.28 14.07
N ARG A 204 -8.20 -9.41 14.02
CA ARG A 204 -8.13 -8.19 14.82
C ARG A 204 -7.56 -7.06 13.96
N ALA A 205 -8.18 -5.90 14.04
CA ALA A 205 -7.61 -4.66 13.53
C ALA A 205 -7.73 -3.57 14.58
N SER A 206 -6.75 -2.67 14.66
CA SER A 206 -6.86 -1.46 15.45
C SER A 206 -6.25 -0.27 14.72
N LEU A 207 -6.87 0.89 14.89
CA LEU A 207 -6.40 2.16 14.38
C LEU A 207 -6.41 3.18 15.52
N THR A 208 -5.39 4.02 15.59
CA THR A 208 -5.31 5.17 16.51
C THR A 208 -5.07 6.43 15.70
N PHE A 209 -5.59 7.55 16.18
CA PHE A 209 -5.56 8.83 15.48
C PHE A 209 -5.02 9.93 16.38
N ASP A 210 -4.16 10.75 15.79
CA ASP A 210 -3.64 12.00 16.35
C ASP A 210 -4.01 13.15 15.43
N TYR A 211 -4.34 14.31 15.99
CA TYR A 211 -4.83 15.47 15.25
C TYR A 211 -3.97 16.70 15.46
N GLY A 212 -4.04 17.63 14.51
CA GLY A 212 -3.27 18.86 14.49
C GLY A 212 -2.15 18.82 13.45
N PRO A 213 -1.29 19.87 13.42
CA PRO A 213 -0.24 20.00 12.42
C PRO A 213 0.63 18.76 12.35
N GLN A 214 0.68 18.15 11.18
CA GLN A 214 1.58 17.06 10.86
C GLN A 214 2.81 17.60 10.13
N THR A 215 3.88 16.81 10.08
CA THR A 215 5.04 17.13 9.25
C THR A 215 5.41 15.92 8.43
N VAL A 216 5.13 15.99 7.12
CA VAL A 216 5.52 14.94 6.18
C VAL A 216 6.77 15.39 5.43
N THR A 217 7.83 14.59 5.50
CA THR A 217 9.07 14.84 4.76
C THR A 217 9.15 13.90 3.57
N LEU A 218 9.14 14.46 2.35
CA LEU A 218 9.29 13.68 1.13
C LEU A 218 10.68 13.03 1.03
N PRO A 219 10.81 11.92 0.30
CA PRO A 219 12.11 11.33 0.00
C PRO A 219 13.05 12.33 -0.69
N PRO A 220 14.34 12.38 -0.34
CA PRO A 220 15.30 13.24 -1.02
C PRO A 220 15.52 12.77 -2.46
N ASP A 221 15.73 13.70 -3.39
CA ASP A 221 15.92 13.42 -4.82
C ASP A 221 16.99 12.35 -5.11
N SER A 222 18.06 12.30 -4.30
CA SER A 222 19.11 11.29 -4.42
C SER A 222 18.64 9.85 -4.17
N SER A 223 17.50 9.67 -3.53
CA SER A 223 16.86 8.38 -3.23
C SER A 223 15.70 8.04 -4.18
N VAL A 224 15.48 8.85 -5.21
CA VAL A 224 14.33 8.76 -6.10
C VAL A 224 14.78 8.44 -7.53
N ILE A 225 14.06 7.52 -8.18
CA ILE A 225 14.15 7.28 -9.62
C ILE A 225 12.81 7.62 -10.28
N ALA A 226 12.82 8.16 -11.50
CA ALA A 226 11.57 8.36 -12.23
C ALA A 226 10.88 7.01 -12.52
N LYS A 227 9.57 6.90 -12.26
CA LYS A 227 8.79 5.67 -12.46
C LYS A 227 8.92 5.11 -13.88
N ALA A 228 8.82 5.97 -14.90
CA ALA A 228 8.97 5.56 -16.30
C ALA A 228 10.37 4.95 -16.60
N LEU A 229 11.42 5.48 -15.97
CA LEU A 229 12.77 4.93 -16.10
C LEU A 229 12.89 3.58 -15.39
N LEU A 230 12.30 3.46 -14.19
CA LEU A 230 12.25 2.21 -13.44
C LEU A 230 11.47 1.12 -14.21
N ASP A 231 10.33 1.44 -14.80
CA ASP A 231 9.51 0.49 -15.56
C ASP A 231 10.28 -0.03 -16.78
N LYS A 232 10.94 0.88 -17.51
CA LYS A 232 11.82 0.52 -18.61
C LYS A 232 12.97 -0.38 -18.12
N ALA A 233 13.62 -0.02 -17.02
CA ALA A 233 14.69 -0.84 -16.46
C ALA A 233 14.20 -2.22 -16.05
N THR A 234 13.01 -2.32 -15.46
CA THR A 234 12.40 -3.59 -15.04
C THR A 234 12.11 -4.48 -16.24
N ALA A 235 11.55 -3.93 -17.33
CA ALA A 235 11.32 -4.67 -18.57
C ALA A 235 12.63 -5.22 -19.18
N TYR A 236 13.74 -4.47 -19.07
CA TYR A 236 15.04 -4.93 -19.55
C TYR A 236 15.78 -5.86 -18.58
N LEU A 237 15.39 -5.88 -17.29
CA LEU A 237 15.96 -6.80 -16.31
C LEU A 237 15.55 -8.24 -16.64
N ASP A 238 14.31 -8.47 -17.09
CA ASP A 238 13.80 -9.77 -17.57
C ASP A 238 13.73 -9.88 -19.12
N MET A 239 14.60 -9.16 -19.83
CA MET A 239 14.60 -9.24 -21.31
C MET A 239 14.89 -10.67 -21.82
N ALA A 240 15.66 -11.46 -21.06
CA ALA A 240 16.01 -12.82 -21.44
C ALA A 240 14.78 -13.74 -21.44
N GLY A 241 13.93 -13.63 -20.41
CA GLY A 241 12.64 -14.32 -20.33
C GLY A 241 11.72 -13.91 -21.48
N SER A 242 11.63 -12.60 -21.74
CA SER A 242 10.82 -12.03 -22.83
C SER A 242 11.23 -12.52 -24.22
N VAL A 243 12.53 -12.51 -24.54
CA VAL A 243 13.06 -13.03 -25.82
C VAL A 243 12.78 -14.52 -25.96
N ARG A 244 13.00 -15.31 -24.89
CA ARG A 244 12.71 -16.74 -24.89
C ARG A 244 11.23 -17.02 -25.12
N ARG A 245 10.34 -16.30 -24.43
CA ARG A 245 8.88 -16.41 -24.58
C ARG A 245 8.45 -16.15 -26.01
N ALA A 246 8.86 -15.01 -26.58
CA ALA A 246 8.55 -14.64 -27.96
C ALA A 246 9.08 -15.66 -28.98
N ALA A 247 10.30 -16.17 -28.78
CA ALA A 247 10.90 -17.17 -29.68
C ALA A 247 10.16 -18.52 -29.64
N LEU A 248 9.85 -19.02 -28.44
CA LEU A 248 9.14 -20.29 -28.26
C LEU A 248 7.69 -20.22 -28.76
N ALA A 249 6.97 -19.15 -28.41
CA ALA A 249 5.61 -18.90 -28.90
C ALA A 249 5.61 -18.78 -30.44
N GLY A 250 6.54 -18.01 -31.00
CA GLY A 250 6.64 -17.84 -32.45
C GLY A 250 6.89 -19.16 -33.18
N ALA A 251 7.72 -20.03 -32.62
CA ALA A 251 7.96 -21.38 -33.15
C ALA A 251 6.72 -22.28 -33.04
N ALA A 252 6.05 -22.28 -31.89
CA ALA A 252 4.84 -23.07 -31.66
C ALA A 252 3.71 -22.64 -32.59
N THR A 253 3.42 -21.34 -32.66
CA THR A 253 2.39 -20.77 -33.54
C THR A 253 2.69 -21.03 -35.01
N ALA A 254 3.94 -20.88 -35.45
CA ALA A 254 4.33 -21.18 -36.82
C ALA A 254 4.15 -22.67 -37.18
N THR A 255 4.42 -23.58 -36.23
CA THR A 255 4.21 -25.02 -36.40
C THR A 255 2.71 -25.34 -36.47
N ALA A 256 1.90 -24.78 -35.59
CA ALA A 256 0.45 -24.99 -35.59
C ALA A 256 -0.18 -24.50 -36.91
N LYS A 257 0.22 -23.31 -37.36
CA LYS A 257 -0.32 -22.67 -38.58
C LYS A 257 0.17 -23.30 -39.88
N SER A 258 1.14 -24.22 -39.86
CA SER A 258 1.55 -24.97 -41.05
C SER A 258 0.62 -26.15 -41.36
N GLY A 259 -0.29 -26.52 -40.44
CA GLY A 259 -1.29 -27.57 -40.68
C GLY A 259 -0.67 -28.93 -41.03
N GLY A 260 0.46 -29.28 -40.39
CA GLY A 260 1.17 -30.54 -40.64
C GLY A 260 2.03 -30.55 -41.92
N ARG A 261 2.08 -29.45 -42.68
CA ARG A 261 2.98 -29.26 -43.83
C ARG A 261 4.35 -28.81 -43.35
N ALA A 262 5.33 -28.85 -44.26
CA ALA A 262 6.65 -28.29 -44.00
C ALA A 262 6.52 -26.80 -43.63
N VAL A 263 7.13 -26.41 -42.51
CA VAL A 263 7.07 -25.02 -42.03
C VAL A 263 7.94 -24.17 -42.95
N ARG A 264 7.37 -23.08 -43.46
CA ARG A 264 8.09 -22.13 -44.31
C ARG A 264 8.73 -21.04 -43.46
N ALA A 265 9.88 -20.54 -43.90
CA ALA A 265 10.53 -19.40 -43.25
C ALA A 265 9.62 -18.16 -43.19
N SER A 266 8.79 -17.92 -44.22
CA SER A 266 7.80 -16.83 -44.21
C SER A 266 6.79 -16.96 -43.08
N THR A 267 6.30 -18.18 -42.80
CA THR A 267 5.38 -18.45 -41.69
C THR A 267 6.04 -18.15 -40.35
N ILE A 268 7.29 -18.59 -40.16
CA ILE A 268 8.07 -18.27 -38.94
C ILE A 268 8.21 -16.76 -38.77
N ARG A 269 8.58 -16.04 -39.83
CA ARG A 269 8.77 -14.58 -39.80
C ARG A 269 7.51 -13.84 -39.41
N THR A 270 6.36 -14.22 -39.96
CA THR A 270 5.07 -13.61 -39.62
C THR A 270 4.75 -13.81 -38.14
N TRP A 271 4.80 -15.04 -37.65
CA TRP A 271 4.36 -15.33 -36.28
C TRP A 271 5.36 -14.89 -35.23
N ALA A 272 6.67 -15.05 -35.45
CA ALA A 272 7.66 -14.50 -34.52
C ALA A 272 7.56 -12.98 -34.35
N ARG A 273 7.24 -12.23 -35.43
CA ARG A 273 6.98 -10.78 -35.33
C ARG A 273 5.69 -10.48 -34.58
N SER A 274 4.64 -11.28 -34.78
CA SER A 274 3.38 -11.13 -34.04
C SER A 274 3.62 -11.31 -32.54
N GLU A 275 4.26 -12.40 -32.13
CA GLU A 275 4.53 -12.68 -30.72
C GLU A 275 5.47 -11.64 -30.09
N ALA A 276 6.49 -11.19 -30.83
CA ALA A 276 7.35 -10.11 -30.34
C ALA A 276 6.59 -8.79 -30.16
N ARG A 277 5.58 -8.48 -30.99
CA ARG A 277 4.70 -7.32 -30.77
C ARG A 277 3.86 -7.50 -29.53
N THR A 278 3.20 -8.65 -29.36
CA THR A 278 2.42 -8.97 -28.15
C THR A 278 3.25 -8.77 -26.89
N VAL A 279 4.48 -9.32 -26.84
CA VAL A 279 5.38 -9.14 -25.69
C VAL A 279 5.76 -7.68 -25.47
N ASN A 280 6.04 -6.91 -26.51
CA ASN A 280 6.38 -5.49 -26.37
C ASN A 280 5.18 -4.65 -25.92
N ASP A 281 3.98 -4.97 -26.41
CA ASP A 281 2.73 -4.29 -26.06
C ASP A 281 2.38 -4.57 -24.59
N GLU A 282 2.51 -5.82 -24.13
CA GLU A 282 2.37 -6.21 -22.72
C GLU A 282 3.35 -5.45 -21.81
N LEU A 283 4.59 -5.24 -22.26
CA LEU A 283 5.62 -4.54 -21.50
C LEU A 283 5.48 -3.01 -21.59
N GLY A 284 4.72 -2.47 -22.55
CA GLY A 284 4.70 -1.04 -22.87
C GLY A 284 6.01 -0.50 -23.47
N PHE A 285 6.98 -1.37 -23.76
CA PHE A 285 8.29 -1.00 -24.30
C PHE A 285 8.72 -1.93 -25.42
N LYS A 286 9.41 -1.37 -26.42
CA LYS A 286 10.01 -2.14 -27.51
C LYS A 286 11.31 -2.83 -27.06
N VAL A 287 11.18 -3.93 -26.33
CA VAL A 287 12.30 -4.73 -25.79
C VAL A 287 12.79 -5.77 -26.81
N VAL A 288 11.86 -6.49 -27.44
CA VAL A 288 12.14 -7.62 -28.33
C VAL A 288 12.13 -7.17 -29.79
N ALA A 289 13.20 -7.49 -30.51
CA ALA A 289 13.38 -7.28 -31.94
C ALA A 289 13.44 -8.60 -32.70
N VAL A 290 12.97 -8.60 -33.94
CA VAL A 290 12.99 -9.78 -34.84
C VAL A 290 13.68 -9.41 -36.14
N THR A 291 14.73 -10.16 -36.48
CA THR A 291 15.54 -9.98 -37.69
C THR A 291 15.48 -11.23 -38.56
N ASP A 292 15.28 -11.07 -39.86
CA ASP A 292 15.20 -12.22 -40.77
C ASP A 292 16.58 -12.85 -40.98
N ILE A 293 16.60 -14.18 -41.02
CA ILE A 293 17.78 -14.97 -41.39
C ILE A 293 17.43 -16.03 -42.44
N LYS A 294 18.46 -16.69 -42.96
CA LYS A 294 18.28 -17.86 -43.81
C LYS A 294 17.55 -18.95 -43.02
N GLY A 295 16.37 -19.34 -43.53
CA GLY A 295 15.55 -20.41 -42.94
C GLY A 295 14.70 -20.01 -41.73
N GLY A 296 14.62 -18.72 -41.35
CA GLY A 296 13.82 -18.28 -40.20
C GLY A 296 14.08 -16.85 -39.74
N VAL A 297 14.18 -16.66 -38.41
CA VAL A 297 14.46 -15.37 -37.75
C VAL A 297 15.45 -15.50 -36.58
N HIS A 298 16.11 -14.40 -36.24
CA HIS A 298 16.61 -14.12 -34.90
C HIS A 298 15.58 -13.31 -34.12
N VAL A 299 15.31 -13.71 -32.88
CA VAL A 299 14.55 -12.94 -31.89
C VAL A 299 15.57 -12.49 -30.84
N SER A 300 15.67 -11.19 -30.59
CA SER A 300 16.75 -10.64 -29.76
C SER A 300 16.32 -9.42 -28.96
N ALA A 301 17.07 -9.11 -27.91
CA ALA A 301 16.97 -7.87 -27.16
C ALA A 301 18.37 -7.39 -26.79
N LYS A 302 18.57 -6.07 -26.77
CA LYS A 302 19.78 -5.43 -26.26
C LYS A 302 19.40 -4.52 -25.10
N ASN A 303 19.98 -4.76 -23.93
CA ASN A 303 19.76 -3.95 -22.75
C ASN A 303 20.46 -2.59 -22.93
N PRO A 304 19.73 -1.45 -22.92
CA PRO A 304 20.31 -0.14 -23.13
C PRO A 304 21.13 0.36 -21.93
N PHE A 305 20.96 -0.24 -20.76
CA PHE A 305 21.65 0.16 -19.52
C PHE A 305 22.97 -0.59 -19.34
N THR A 306 23.02 -1.87 -19.71
CA THR A 306 24.21 -2.74 -19.51
C THR A 306 24.93 -3.10 -20.80
N GLY A 307 24.31 -2.88 -21.96
CA GLY A 307 24.81 -3.33 -23.26
C GLY A 307 24.67 -4.85 -23.51
N ALA A 308 24.23 -5.62 -22.51
CA ALA A 308 24.01 -7.05 -22.63
C ALA A 308 23.02 -7.36 -23.76
N THR A 309 23.25 -8.46 -24.50
CA THR A 309 22.40 -8.88 -25.60
C THR A 309 21.96 -10.32 -25.40
N VAL A 310 20.70 -10.62 -25.69
CA VAL A 310 20.15 -11.99 -25.70
C VAL A 310 19.59 -12.25 -27.07
N THR A 311 19.91 -13.42 -27.65
CA THR A 311 19.45 -13.82 -28.97
C THR A 311 18.96 -15.26 -28.95
N TRP A 312 17.87 -15.51 -29.65
CA TRP A 312 17.35 -16.83 -29.99
C TRP A 312 17.19 -16.92 -31.51
N SER A 313 17.37 -18.12 -32.05
CA SER A 313 17.09 -18.41 -33.46
C SER A 313 15.84 -19.26 -33.55
N VAL A 314 14.90 -18.90 -34.43
CA VAL A 314 13.75 -19.76 -34.78
C VAL A 314 13.88 -20.17 -36.22
N LYS A 315 14.05 -21.47 -36.47
CA LYS A 315 14.28 -22.02 -37.82
C LYS A 315 13.32 -23.15 -38.15
N ALA A 316 13.02 -23.29 -39.43
CA ALA A 316 12.25 -24.42 -39.94
C ALA A 316 13.08 -25.71 -39.92
N VAL A 317 12.51 -26.78 -39.39
CA VAL A 317 13.07 -28.14 -39.36
C VAL A 317 11.96 -29.10 -39.81
N GLY A 318 11.87 -29.31 -41.13
CA GLY A 318 10.81 -30.11 -41.74
C GLY A 318 9.42 -29.54 -41.43
N LYS A 319 8.60 -30.32 -40.71
CA LYS A 319 7.23 -29.95 -40.31
C LYS A 319 7.14 -29.13 -39.02
N ARG A 320 8.26 -28.77 -38.41
CA ARG A 320 8.31 -28.02 -37.14
C ARG A 320 9.14 -26.75 -37.28
N ALA A 321 8.84 -25.74 -36.49
CA ALA A 321 9.78 -24.67 -36.18
C ALA A 321 10.43 -24.98 -34.84
N VAL A 322 11.74 -24.74 -34.74
CA VAL A 322 12.52 -24.97 -33.52
C VAL A 322 13.17 -23.67 -33.11
N ALA A 323 12.99 -23.29 -31.84
CA ALA A 323 13.66 -22.18 -31.22
C ALA A 323 14.90 -22.69 -30.46
N THR A 324 16.06 -22.11 -30.73
CA THR A 324 17.33 -22.43 -30.07
C THR A 324 17.97 -21.16 -29.53
N LYS A 325 18.53 -21.24 -28.32
CA LYS A 325 19.35 -20.15 -27.77
C LYS A 325 20.56 -19.93 -28.69
N GLY A 326 20.82 -18.67 -29.04
CA GLY A 326 21.96 -18.24 -29.85
C GLY A 326 23.17 -17.87 -29.00
#